data_AF-A0A838H4M7-F1
#
_entry.id   AF-A0A838H4M7-F1
#
_cell.length_a   1.000
_cell.length_b   1.000
_cell.length_c   1.000
_cell.angle_alpha   90.00
_cell.angle_beta   90.00
_cell.angle_gamma   90.00
#
_symmetry.space_group_name_H-M   'P 1'
#
loop_
_entity.id
_entity.type
_entity.pdbx_description
1 polymer ?
#
loop_
_entity_poly.entity_id
_entity_poly.type
_entity_poly.pdbx_seq_one_letter_code
_entity_poly.pdbx_strand_id
1 'polypeptide(L)'
;MRAIRRFTVRPVLPDSLRPLEDLVTNLRWSWHPETQDLFEAVDAQAWAASHNDPVRFLGAIPAERLGTLGRDKRFIKRLELARADLDEYLTGNRWYQSLGDDAPRSIAYFSPEFGITAVLPQYSGGLGILAGDHLKSASDLGVPIVGVGLLYRHGYFRQSLSREGWQQERYPVIDPDELPLTLLREPDDAPVKVSIDVPGGLTLVAHVWVAQVGRVP
;
A
#
# COMPACT_ATOMS: atom_id res chain seq x y z
N MET A 1 15.31 -14.06 -22.58
CA MET A 1 14.20 -14.88 -22.07
C MET A 1 13.32 -13.98 -21.21
N ARG A 2 12.12 -13.58 -21.67
CA ARG A 2 11.17 -12.79 -20.85
C ARG A 2 10.42 -13.79 -19.97
N ALA A 3 10.58 -13.73 -18.65
CA ALA A 3 9.82 -14.58 -17.75
C ALA A 3 8.32 -14.37 -18.00
N ILE A 4 7.60 -15.43 -18.35
CA ILE A 4 6.20 -15.39 -18.83
C ILE A 4 5.23 -15.13 -17.66
N ARG A 5 5.65 -15.38 -16.42
CA ARG A 5 4.98 -15.03 -15.16
C ARG A 5 6.04 -14.90 -14.07
N ARG A 6 6.01 -13.82 -13.30
CA ARG A 6 6.81 -13.66 -12.08
C ARG A 6 5.90 -14.08 -10.92
N PHE A 7 6.31 -15.11 -10.19
CA PHE A 7 5.60 -15.52 -8.97
C PHE A 7 6.29 -14.85 -7.79
N THR A 8 5.58 -13.96 -7.10
CA THR A 8 6.09 -13.36 -5.86
C THR A 8 5.74 -14.30 -4.71
N VAL A 9 6.71 -15.10 -4.30
CA VAL A 9 6.60 -15.95 -3.11
C VAL A 9 6.70 -15.03 -1.90
N ARG A 10 5.60 -14.82 -1.19
CA ARG A 10 5.65 -14.14 0.12
C ARG A 10 6.48 -15.03 1.06
N PRO A 11 7.55 -14.51 1.68
CA PRO A 11 8.34 -15.30 2.61
C PRO A 11 7.44 -15.72 3.76
N VAL A 12 7.48 -17.01 4.13
CA VAL A 12 6.81 -17.47 5.34
C VAL A 12 7.57 -16.87 6.51
N LEU A 13 6.99 -15.86 7.14
CA LEU A 13 7.58 -15.22 8.30
C LEU A 13 7.50 -16.16 9.51
N PRO A 14 8.56 -16.22 10.35
CA PRO A 14 8.44 -16.81 11.68
C PRO A 14 7.29 -16.15 12.45
N ASP A 15 6.63 -16.90 13.33
CA ASP A 15 5.47 -16.41 14.10
C ASP A 15 5.75 -15.10 14.84
N SER A 16 6.97 -14.97 15.39
CA SER A 16 7.44 -13.77 16.09
C SER A 16 7.56 -12.52 15.20
N LEU A 17 7.59 -12.69 13.88
CA LEU A 17 7.75 -11.63 12.88
C LEU A 17 6.47 -11.35 12.09
N ARG A 18 5.37 -12.08 12.32
CA ARG A 18 4.08 -11.86 11.63
C ARG A 18 3.59 -10.40 11.66
N PRO A 19 3.79 -9.61 12.74
CA PRO A 19 3.38 -8.20 12.72
C PRO A 19 4.03 -7.33 11.62
N LEU A 20 5.14 -7.78 11.02
CA LEU A 20 5.72 -7.09 9.85
C LEU A 20 4.77 -7.08 8.66
N GLU A 21 3.96 -8.13 8.47
CA GLU A 21 3.01 -8.21 7.34
C GLU A 21 2.04 -7.03 7.37
N ASP A 22 1.53 -6.71 8.56
CA ASP A 22 0.57 -5.63 8.69
C ASP A 22 1.20 -4.25 8.50
N LEU A 23 2.42 -4.05 9.03
CA LEU A 23 3.15 -2.79 8.87
C LEU A 23 3.53 -2.53 7.41
N VAL A 24 3.88 -3.59 6.67
CA VAL A 24 4.22 -3.54 5.25
C VAL A 24 2.99 -3.24 4.38
N THR A 25 1.84 -3.80 4.73
CA THR A 25 0.61 -3.69 3.93
C THR A 25 -0.17 -2.40 4.17
N ASN A 26 -0.08 -1.78 5.35
CA ASN A 26 -0.70 -0.48 5.61
C ASN A 26 0.22 0.68 5.18
N LEU A 27 -0.22 1.47 4.19
CA LEU A 27 0.55 2.56 3.58
C LEU A 27 0.91 3.72 4.52
N ARG A 28 0.44 3.73 5.79
CA ARG A 28 0.89 4.70 6.81
C ARG A 28 2.41 4.76 6.94
N TRP A 29 3.12 3.65 6.71
CA TRP A 29 4.58 3.64 6.70
C TRP A 29 5.18 4.73 5.79
N SER A 30 4.48 5.16 4.74
CA SER A 30 4.98 6.15 3.78
C SER A 30 5.07 7.58 4.33
N TRP A 31 4.40 7.88 5.45
CA TRP A 31 4.54 9.15 6.20
C TRP A 31 4.82 8.94 7.69
N HIS A 32 5.27 7.74 8.08
CA HIS A 32 5.59 7.40 9.47
C HIS A 32 7.07 6.96 9.60
N PRO A 33 7.98 7.88 9.96
CA PRO A 33 9.42 7.63 10.01
C PRO A 33 9.81 6.43 10.87
N GLU A 34 9.18 6.25 12.03
CA GLU A 34 9.51 5.20 12.99
C GLU A 34 9.26 3.79 12.41
N THR A 35 8.26 3.65 11.53
CA THR A 35 8.03 2.39 10.80
C THR A 35 9.08 2.19 9.71
N GLN A 36 9.54 3.25 9.05
CA GLN A 36 10.63 3.18 8.07
C GLN A 36 11.95 2.79 8.73
N ASP A 37 12.27 3.38 9.89
CA ASP A 37 13.45 3.04 10.71
C ASP A 37 13.42 1.57 11.16
N LEU A 38 12.24 1.01 11.39
CA LEU A 38 12.08 -0.41 11.71
C LEU A 38 12.41 -1.29 10.50
N PHE A 39 11.95 -0.93 9.30
CA PHE A 39 12.29 -1.64 8.07
C PHE A 39 13.79 -1.55 7.76
N GLU A 40 14.39 -0.37 7.90
CA GLU A 40 15.83 -0.20 7.70
C GLU A 40 16.65 -1.01 8.71
N ALA A 41 16.19 -1.15 9.95
CA ALA A 41 16.86 -1.96 10.97
C ALA A 41 16.83 -3.47 10.69
N VAL A 42 15.91 -3.95 9.85
CA VAL A 42 15.91 -5.35 9.39
C VAL A 42 17.11 -5.60 8.48
N ASP A 43 17.31 -4.76 7.46
CA ASP A 43 18.49 -4.77 6.58
C ASP A 43 18.56 -3.46 5.78
N ALA A 44 19.48 -2.57 6.12
CA ALA A 44 19.57 -1.24 5.50
C ALA A 44 19.94 -1.29 4.01
N GLN A 45 20.76 -2.26 3.61
CA GLN A 45 21.19 -2.39 2.21
C GLN A 45 20.04 -2.89 1.34
N ALA A 46 19.31 -3.92 1.80
CA ALA A 46 18.14 -4.42 1.09
C ALA A 46 17.01 -3.37 1.07
N TRP A 47 16.84 -2.58 2.13
CA TRP A 47 15.86 -1.49 2.18
C TRP A 47 16.14 -0.44 1.10
N ALA A 48 17.37 0.07 1.04
CA ALA A 48 17.78 1.02 0.02
C ALA A 48 17.68 0.43 -1.41
N ALA A 49 18.09 -0.83 -1.59
CA ALA A 49 18.02 -1.52 -2.89
C ALA A 49 16.58 -1.77 -3.36
N SER A 50 15.62 -1.85 -2.44
CA SER A 50 14.19 -1.97 -2.75
C SER A 50 13.54 -0.64 -3.15
N HIS A 51 14.27 0.48 -3.08
CA HIS A 51 13.74 1.84 -3.21
C HIS A 51 12.64 2.14 -2.17
N ASN A 52 12.83 1.67 -0.93
CA ASN A 52 11.89 1.87 0.18
C ASN A 52 10.49 1.28 -0.11
N ASP A 53 10.46 0.16 -0.83
CA ASP A 53 9.24 -0.61 -1.12
C ASP A 53 9.17 -1.79 -0.13
N PRO A 54 8.32 -1.71 0.91
CA PRO A 54 8.32 -2.71 1.98
C PRO A 54 7.86 -4.10 1.52
N VAL A 55 7.05 -4.18 0.45
CA VAL A 55 6.61 -5.46 -0.12
C VAL A 55 7.79 -6.14 -0.83
N ARG A 56 8.51 -5.39 -1.69
CA ARG A 56 9.70 -5.91 -2.36
C ARG A 56 10.85 -6.19 -1.40
N PHE A 57 11.05 -5.29 -0.45
CA PHE A 57 12.04 -5.40 0.61
C PHE A 57 11.89 -6.72 1.36
N LEU A 58 10.69 -7.01 1.88
CA LEU A 58 10.44 -8.20 2.67
C LEU A 58 10.71 -9.48 1.86
N GLY A 59 10.29 -9.50 0.59
CA GLY A 59 10.56 -10.60 -0.34
C GLY A 59 12.03 -10.79 -0.71
N ALA A 60 12.89 -9.79 -0.49
CA ALA A 60 14.32 -9.85 -0.73
C ALA A 60 15.13 -10.33 0.49
N ILE A 61 14.53 -10.38 1.69
CA ILE A 61 15.25 -10.76 2.91
C ILE A 61 15.47 -12.28 2.95
N PRO A 62 16.71 -12.76 3.12
CA PRO A 62 16.97 -14.19 3.28
C PRO A 62 16.30 -14.79 4.52
N ALA A 63 15.82 -16.03 4.40
CA ALA A 63 15.18 -16.75 5.52
C ALA A 63 16.08 -16.87 6.76
N GLU A 64 17.40 -16.98 6.59
CA GLU A 64 18.37 -16.98 7.69
C GLU A 64 18.36 -15.66 8.48
N ARG A 65 18.26 -14.53 7.78
CA ARG A 65 18.18 -13.20 8.40
C ARG A 65 16.87 -13.05 9.17
N LEU A 66 15.75 -13.46 8.59
CA LEU A 66 14.45 -13.51 9.27
C LEU A 66 14.49 -14.41 10.51
N GLY A 67 15.15 -15.58 10.41
CA GLY A 67 15.34 -16.49 11.54
C GLY A 67 16.21 -15.89 12.66
N THR A 68 17.20 -15.06 12.31
CA THR A 68 18.03 -14.34 13.30
C THR A 68 17.21 -13.27 14.03
N LEU A 69 16.47 -12.45 13.28
CA LEU A 69 15.60 -11.40 13.83
C LEU A 69 14.48 -11.98 14.68
N GLY A 70 13.92 -13.13 14.30
CA GLY A 70 12.92 -13.85 15.09
C GLY A 70 13.43 -14.39 16.43
N ARG A 71 14.74 -14.31 16.71
CA ARG A 71 15.35 -14.64 18.01
C ARG A 71 15.90 -13.40 18.73
N ASP A 72 15.94 -12.25 18.08
CA ASP A 72 16.40 -10.99 18.66
C ASP A 72 15.27 -10.35 19.47
N LYS A 73 15.33 -10.51 20.80
CA LYS A 73 14.35 -9.95 21.73
C LYS A 73 14.22 -8.43 21.64
N ARG A 74 15.29 -7.72 21.31
CA ARG A 74 15.26 -6.25 21.20
C ARG A 74 14.52 -5.84 19.94
N PHE A 75 14.77 -6.52 18.82
CA PHE A 75 14.04 -6.28 17.58
C PHE A 75 12.56 -6.62 17.73
N ILE A 76 12.23 -7.79 18.27
CA ILE A 76 10.84 -8.23 18.49
C ILE A 76 10.08 -7.21 19.32
N LYS A 77 10.66 -6.73 20.43
CA LYS A 77 10.01 -5.70 21.26
C LYS A 77 9.75 -4.40 20.49
N ARG A 78 10.68 -3.97 19.62
CA ARG A 78 10.46 -2.79 18.75
C ARG A 78 9.34 -3.03 17.74
N LEU A 79 9.29 -4.23 17.16
CA LEU A 79 8.23 -4.62 16.22
C LEU A 79 6.85 -4.63 16.90
N GLU A 80 6.75 -5.21 18.09
CA GLU A 80 5.52 -5.22 18.88
C GLU A 80 5.04 -3.81 19.22
N LEU A 81 5.96 -2.91 19.60
CA LEU A 81 5.62 -1.51 19.87
C LEU A 81 5.12 -0.79 18.61
N ALA A 82 5.78 -1.00 17.46
CA ALA A 82 5.33 -0.41 16.20
C ALA A 82 3.96 -0.95 15.75
N ARG A 83 3.70 -2.24 15.98
CA ARG A 83 2.39 -2.83 15.73
C ARG A 83 1.31 -2.24 16.64
N ALA A 84 1.60 -2.15 17.94
CA ALA A 84 0.68 -1.56 18.91
C ALA A 84 0.38 -0.08 18.60
N ASP A 85 1.38 0.69 18.17
CA ASP A 85 1.20 2.06 17.69
C ASP A 85 0.27 2.11 16.45
N LEU A 86 0.46 1.20 15.48
CA LEU A 86 -0.46 1.10 14.35
C LEU A 86 -1.88 0.73 14.81
N ASP A 87 -2.03 -0.22 15.73
CA ASP A 87 -3.34 -0.63 16.26
C ASP A 87 -4.07 0.51 16.96
N GLU A 88 -3.37 1.23 17.85
CA GLU A 88 -3.89 2.44 18.48
C GLU A 88 -4.24 3.49 17.43
N TYR A 89 -3.39 3.64 16.41
CA TYR A 89 -3.64 4.59 15.33
C TYR A 89 -4.91 4.27 14.53
N LEU A 90 -5.18 3.00 14.29
CA LEU A 90 -6.32 2.53 13.49
C LEU A 90 -7.63 2.50 14.28
N THR A 91 -7.57 2.26 15.58
CA THR A 91 -8.77 2.00 16.40
C THR A 91 -9.11 3.13 17.36
N GLY A 92 -8.12 3.91 17.78
CA GLY A 92 -8.31 4.98 18.76
C GLY A 92 -9.20 6.11 18.26
N ASN A 93 -9.86 6.81 19.19
CA ASN A 93 -10.61 8.03 18.88
C ASN A 93 -9.64 9.12 18.43
N ARG A 94 -9.99 9.80 17.34
CA ARG A 94 -9.30 10.98 16.81
C ARG A 94 -10.20 12.20 16.95
N TRP A 95 -9.72 13.34 16.44
CA TRP A 95 -10.48 14.58 16.46
C TRP A 95 -11.89 14.42 15.88
N TYR A 96 -12.08 13.69 14.77
CA TYR A 96 -13.39 13.54 14.14
C TYR A 96 -14.44 12.88 15.05
N GLN A 97 -14.03 11.94 15.90
CA GLN A 97 -14.92 11.28 16.86
C GLN A 97 -15.42 12.23 17.96
N SER A 98 -14.84 13.42 18.10
CA SER A 98 -15.32 14.46 19.03
C SER A 98 -16.48 15.31 18.49
N LEU A 99 -16.80 15.21 17.19
CA LEU A 99 -17.81 16.05 16.54
C LEU A 99 -19.27 15.66 16.87
N GLY A 100 -19.48 14.51 17.51
CA GLY A 100 -20.80 14.00 17.87
C GLY A 100 -21.53 13.28 16.74
N ASP A 101 -22.75 12.81 17.03
CA ASP A 101 -23.49 11.88 16.16
C ASP A 101 -24.06 12.51 14.88
N ASP A 102 -24.09 13.84 14.80
CA ASP A 102 -24.55 14.58 13.62
C ASP A 102 -23.49 14.62 12.49
N ALA A 103 -22.24 14.24 12.79
CA ALA A 103 -21.18 14.17 11.79
C ALA A 103 -21.41 13.00 10.80
N PRO A 104 -21.06 13.17 9.51
CA PRO A 104 -21.19 12.08 8.53
C PRO A 104 -20.51 10.78 8.95
N ARG A 105 -21.26 9.66 8.93
CA ARG A 105 -20.72 8.34 9.27
C ARG A 105 -19.79 7.76 8.20
N SER A 106 -19.89 8.23 6.95
CA SER A 106 -19.04 7.82 5.85
C SER A 106 -19.03 8.87 4.74
N ILE A 107 -17.89 9.06 4.09
CA ILE A 107 -17.69 10.02 2.99
C ILE A 107 -17.00 9.28 1.84
N ALA A 108 -17.63 9.19 0.67
CA ALA A 108 -16.99 8.63 -0.52
C ALA A 108 -16.23 9.73 -1.27
N TYR A 109 -14.94 9.52 -1.53
CA TYR A 109 -14.11 10.45 -2.29
C TYR A 109 -13.63 9.83 -3.59
N PHE A 110 -14.25 10.27 -4.68
CA PHE A 110 -13.93 9.81 -6.02
C PHE A 110 -12.82 10.68 -6.62
N SER A 111 -11.74 10.05 -7.04
CA SER A 111 -10.65 10.69 -7.77
C SER A 111 -10.10 9.72 -8.82
N PRO A 112 -9.73 10.19 -10.02
CA PRO A 112 -9.01 9.35 -10.96
C PRO A 112 -7.63 8.95 -10.43
N GLU A 113 -7.03 9.75 -9.54
CA GLU A 113 -5.66 9.55 -9.08
C GLU A 113 -5.51 9.74 -7.57
N PHE A 114 -4.57 9.01 -6.96
CA PHE A 114 -4.15 9.14 -5.57
C PHE A 114 -2.63 8.98 -5.44
N GLY A 115 -1.95 10.04 -5.03
CA GLY A 115 -0.51 10.10 -4.83
C GLY A 115 -0.12 9.83 -3.39
N ILE A 116 -0.14 8.56 -2.99
CA ILE A 116 0.19 8.16 -1.61
C ILE A 116 1.70 7.98 -1.42
N THR A 117 2.28 7.12 -2.27
CA THR A 117 3.69 6.73 -2.27
C THR A 117 4.07 6.23 -3.66
N ALA A 118 5.35 6.32 -4.02
CA ALA A 118 5.87 5.82 -5.30
C ALA A 118 5.71 4.30 -5.49
N VAL A 119 5.52 3.55 -4.39
CA VAL A 119 5.22 2.11 -4.42
C VAL A 119 3.87 1.83 -5.08
N LEU A 120 2.91 2.75 -4.95
CA LEU A 120 1.59 2.66 -5.56
C LEU A 120 1.46 3.74 -6.65
N PRO A 121 1.87 3.47 -7.91
CA PRO A 121 1.95 4.46 -8.98
C PRO A 121 0.58 4.76 -9.60
N GLN A 122 -0.34 5.31 -8.80
CA GLN A 122 -1.70 5.69 -9.18
C GLN A 122 -1.89 7.21 -9.27
N TYR A 123 -0.84 7.94 -9.68
CA TYR A 123 -0.89 9.39 -9.90
C TYR A 123 0.08 9.83 -10.99
N SER A 124 -0.21 10.98 -11.62
CA SER A 124 0.58 11.60 -12.68
C SER A 124 1.02 13.03 -12.32
N GLY A 125 0.30 13.71 -11.42
CA GLY A 125 0.58 15.10 -11.08
C GLY A 125 -0.13 15.61 -9.82
N GLY A 126 -0.34 16.93 -9.76
CA GLY A 126 -0.80 17.62 -8.54
C GLY A 126 -2.18 17.19 -8.05
N LEU A 127 -3.08 16.76 -8.94
CA LEU A 127 -4.40 16.25 -8.55
C LEU A 127 -4.28 15.01 -7.67
N GLY A 128 -3.48 14.03 -8.09
CA GLY A 128 -3.24 12.83 -7.31
C GLY A 128 -2.54 13.13 -5.99
N ILE A 129 -1.54 14.01 -5.97
CA ILE A 129 -0.87 14.42 -4.73
C ILE A 129 -1.86 15.01 -3.73
N LEU A 130 -2.69 15.97 -4.16
CA LEU A 130 -3.71 16.58 -3.29
C LEU A 130 -4.70 15.53 -2.77
N ALA A 131 -5.20 14.65 -3.64
CA ALA A 131 -6.10 13.59 -3.24
C ALA A 131 -5.45 12.64 -2.21
N GLY A 132 -4.16 12.34 -2.39
CA GLY A 132 -3.40 11.51 -1.46
C GLY A 132 -3.19 12.19 -0.10
N ASP A 133 -2.85 13.47 -0.09
CA ASP A 133 -2.67 14.24 1.15
C ASP A 133 -4.00 14.43 1.91
N HIS A 134 -5.12 14.52 1.18
CA HIS A 134 -6.45 14.44 1.79
C HIS A 134 -6.66 13.11 2.50
N LEU A 135 -6.30 11.97 1.89
CA LEU A 135 -6.46 10.66 2.55
C LEU A 135 -5.56 10.53 3.79
N LYS A 136 -4.31 10.99 3.72
CA LYS A 136 -3.39 10.98 4.87
C LYS A 136 -3.94 11.85 6.02
N SER A 137 -4.37 13.07 5.70
CA SER A 137 -4.94 13.99 6.69
C SER A 137 -6.24 13.46 7.29
N ALA A 138 -7.12 12.89 6.45
CA ALA A 138 -8.34 12.25 6.91
C ALA A 138 -8.06 11.06 7.82
N SER A 139 -7.04 10.27 7.50
CA SER A 139 -6.57 9.17 8.33
C SER A 139 -6.07 9.65 9.70
N ASP A 140 -5.24 10.70 9.75
CA ASP A 140 -4.74 11.23 11.02
C ASP A 140 -5.85 11.82 11.90
N LEU A 141 -6.83 12.47 11.26
CA LEU A 141 -7.99 13.08 11.93
C LEU A 141 -9.11 12.09 12.26
N GLY A 142 -9.05 10.85 11.74
CA GLY A 142 -10.07 9.82 11.91
C GLY A 142 -11.38 10.10 11.16
N VAL A 143 -11.33 10.86 10.07
CA VAL A 143 -12.48 11.13 9.19
C VAL A 143 -12.86 9.83 8.46
N PRO A 144 -14.14 9.41 8.42
CA PRO A 144 -14.56 8.14 7.82
C PRO A 144 -14.68 8.26 6.29
N ILE A 145 -13.59 8.66 5.64
CA ILE A 145 -13.52 8.77 4.19
C ILE A 145 -13.13 7.43 3.56
N VAL A 146 -13.63 7.16 2.36
CA VAL A 146 -13.27 6.00 1.53
C VAL A 146 -12.80 6.54 0.17
N GLY A 147 -11.59 6.18 -0.25
CA GLY A 147 -11.05 6.57 -1.54
C GLY A 147 -11.55 5.64 -2.64
N VAL A 148 -12.11 6.18 -3.72
CA VAL A 148 -12.55 5.39 -4.87
C VAL A 148 -11.91 5.92 -6.14
N GLY A 149 -11.18 5.04 -6.84
CA GLY A 149 -10.47 5.37 -8.07
C GLY A 149 -10.31 4.17 -8.98
N LEU A 150 -9.40 4.30 -9.95
CA LEU A 150 -9.08 3.24 -10.90
C LEU A 150 -7.70 2.66 -10.58
N LEU A 151 -7.57 1.34 -10.73
CA LEU A 151 -6.27 0.67 -10.70
C LEU A 151 -5.73 0.58 -12.13
N TYR A 152 -4.93 1.57 -12.54
CA TYR A 152 -4.40 1.62 -13.89
C TYR A 152 -3.34 0.53 -14.11
N ARG A 153 -3.54 -0.35 -15.10
CA ARG A 153 -2.62 -1.47 -15.39
C ARG A 153 -1.17 -1.05 -15.65
N HIS A 154 -0.95 0.16 -16.17
CA HIS A 154 0.36 0.68 -16.49
C HIS A 154 0.82 1.84 -15.61
N GLY A 155 -0.02 2.25 -14.64
CA GLY A 155 0.20 3.47 -13.84
C GLY A 155 0.55 4.67 -14.71
N TYR A 156 1.46 5.50 -14.22
CA TYR A 156 2.17 6.50 -15.01
C TYR A 156 3.48 5.96 -15.59
N PHE A 157 4.03 6.60 -16.63
CA PHE A 157 5.27 6.13 -17.23
C PHE A 157 6.47 6.35 -16.32
N ARG A 158 7.47 5.48 -16.46
CA ARG A 158 8.82 5.70 -15.93
C ARG A 158 9.63 6.48 -16.96
N GLN A 159 10.09 7.65 -16.54
CA GLN A 159 10.95 8.52 -17.34
C GLN A 159 12.42 8.09 -17.18
N SER A 160 13.15 8.03 -18.29
CA SER A 160 14.61 8.00 -18.31
C SER A 160 15.12 8.94 -19.39
N LEU A 161 16.38 9.39 -19.29
CA LEU A 161 17.01 10.20 -20.32
C LEU A 161 17.94 9.33 -21.17
N SER A 162 17.91 9.52 -22.50
CA SER A 162 18.90 8.94 -23.40
C SER A 162 20.27 9.58 -23.16
N ARG A 163 21.33 9.01 -23.75
CA ARG A 163 22.68 9.59 -23.68
C ARG A 163 22.73 11.01 -24.24
N GLU A 164 21.84 11.32 -25.18
CA GLU A 164 21.68 12.61 -25.85
C GLU A 164 20.70 13.55 -25.10
N GLY A 165 20.18 13.14 -23.94
CA GLY A 165 19.28 13.96 -23.12
C GLY A 165 17.81 13.91 -23.53
N TRP A 166 17.42 13.01 -24.44
CA TRP A 166 16.01 12.86 -24.83
C TRP A 166 15.22 12.04 -23.82
N GLN A 167 13.99 12.46 -23.53
CA GLN A 167 13.06 11.67 -22.73
C GLN A 167 12.76 10.33 -23.41
N GLN A 168 12.83 9.28 -22.61
CA GLN A 168 12.41 7.93 -22.94
C GLN A 168 11.39 7.46 -21.91
N GLU A 169 10.34 6.80 -22.39
CA GLU A 169 9.20 6.40 -21.57
C GLU A 169 9.08 4.88 -21.54
N ARG A 170 8.80 4.34 -20.34
CA ARG A 170 8.49 2.93 -20.15
C ARG A 170 7.21 2.79 -19.37
N TYR A 171 6.33 1.92 -19.84
CA TYR A 171 5.01 1.64 -19.25
C TYR A 171 5.01 0.21 -18.67
N PRO A 172 5.66 -0.02 -17.51
CA PRO A 172 5.67 -1.34 -16.90
C PRO A 172 4.23 -1.79 -16.60
N VAL A 173 3.95 -3.08 -16.81
CA VAL A 173 2.69 -3.67 -16.35
C VAL A 173 2.78 -3.82 -14.84
N ILE A 174 1.80 -3.27 -14.14
CA ILE A 174 1.63 -3.44 -12.70
C ILE A 174 1.00 -4.81 -12.46
N ASP A 175 1.60 -5.55 -11.55
CA ASP A 175 1.02 -6.75 -10.96
C ASP A 175 0.42 -6.38 -9.59
N PRO A 176 -0.91 -6.43 -9.41
CA PRO A 176 -1.54 -6.13 -8.12
C PRO A 176 -1.02 -6.99 -6.97
N ASP A 177 -0.56 -8.22 -7.25
CA ASP A 177 -0.02 -9.13 -6.23
C ASP A 177 1.36 -8.69 -5.72
N GLU A 178 2.06 -7.81 -6.47
CA GLU A 178 3.33 -7.17 -6.05
C GLU A 178 3.11 -5.83 -5.33
N LEU A 179 1.86 -5.39 -5.19
CA LEU A 179 1.53 -4.13 -4.52
C LEU A 179 0.97 -4.37 -3.11
N PRO A 180 0.97 -3.34 -2.24
CA PRO A 180 0.27 -3.38 -0.95
C PRO A 180 -1.26 -3.27 -1.15
N LEU A 181 -1.80 -4.17 -1.97
CA LEU A 181 -3.21 -4.28 -2.30
C LEU A 181 -3.74 -5.63 -1.82
N THR A 182 -5.02 -5.62 -1.45
CA THR A 182 -5.77 -6.84 -1.15
C THR A 182 -6.99 -6.91 -2.06
N LEU A 183 -7.26 -8.08 -2.61
CA LEU A 183 -8.48 -8.30 -3.38
C LEU A 183 -9.66 -8.29 -2.42
N LEU A 184 -10.65 -7.42 -2.67
CA LEU A 184 -11.88 -7.41 -1.88
C LEU A 184 -12.68 -8.66 -2.24
N ARG A 185 -13.13 -9.38 -1.20
CA ARG A 185 -13.90 -10.62 -1.34
C ARG A 185 -15.23 -10.51 -0.63
N GLU A 186 -16.21 -11.18 -1.20
CA GLU A 186 -17.52 -11.44 -0.62
C GLU A 186 -17.41 -12.42 0.57
N PRO A 187 -18.45 -12.57 1.40
CA PRO A 187 -18.45 -13.51 2.53
C PRO A 187 -18.19 -14.98 2.16
N ASP A 188 -18.40 -15.36 0.89
CA ASP A 188 -18.14 -16.70 0.35
C ASP A 188 -16.74 -16.86 -0.28
N ASP A 189 -15.84 -15.88 -0.04
CA ASP A 189 -14.48 -15.77 -0.60
C ASP A 189 -14.42 -15.44 -2.11
N ALA A 190 -15.55 -15.23 -2.79
CA ALA A 190 -15.56 -14.82 -4.19
C ALA A 190 -15.03 -13.37 -4.35
N PRO A 191 -14.25 -13.04 -5.38
CA PRO A 191 -13.84 -11.66 -5.66
C PRO A 191 -15.04 -10.75 -5.92
N VAL A 192 -15.08 -9.60 -5.25
CA VAL A 192 -16.07 -8.56 -5.53
C VAL A 192 -15.87 -8.06 -6.95
N LYS A 193 -16.98 -7.92 -7.69
CA LYS A 193 -17.00 -7.50 -9.09
C LYS A 193 -17.93 -6.30 -9.29
N VAL A 194 -17.43 -5.29 -9.99
CA VAL A 194 -18.24 -4.20 -10.54
C VAL A 194 -18.41 -4.43 -12.02
N SER A 195 -19.65 -4.33 -12.52
CA SER A 195 -19.98 -4.48 -13.93
C SER A 195 -20.48 -3.16 -14.50
N ILE A 196 -20.00 -2.79 -15.68
CA ILE A 196 -20.38 -1.57 -16.38
C ILE A 196 -20.76 -1.96 -17.81
N ASP A 197 -22.02 -1.78 -18.16
CA ASP A 197 -22.48 -1.93 -19.53
C ASP A 197 -22.00 -0.75 -20.37
N VAL A 198 -21.39 -1.05 -21.51
CA VAL A 198 -20.92 -0.05 -22.46
C VAL A 198 -21.64 -0.20 -23.80
N PRO A 199 -21.73 0.87 -24.62
CA PRO A 199 -22.39 0.81 -25.91
C PRO A 199 -21.87 -0.34 -26.78
N GLY A 200 -22.77 -0.97 -27.54
CA GLY A 200 -22.47 -2.14 -28.36
C GLY A 200 -22.75 -3.49 -27.70
N GLY A 201 -23.43 -3.50 -26.55
CA GLY A 201 -23.84 -4.72 -25.85
C GLY A 201 -22.68 -5.46 -25.15
N LEU A 202 -21.60 -4.73 -24.85
CA LEU A 202 -20.46 -5.24 -24.11
C LEU A 202 -20.61 -4.89 -22.63
N THR A 203 -20.24 -5.80 -21.74
CA THR A 203 -20.18 -5.56 -20.30
C THR A 203 -18.72 -5.65 -19.86
N LEU A 204 -18.21 -4.57 -19.28
CA LEU A 204 -16.90 -4.55 -18.63
C LEU A 204 -17.06 -5.05 -17.19
N VAL A 205 -16.15 -5.91 -16.74
CA VAL A 205 -16.12 -6.42 -15.36
C VAL A 205 -14.77 -6.06 -14.74
N ALA A 206 -14.80 -5.45 -13.57
CA ALA A 206 -13.62 -5.09 -12.79
C ALA A 206 -13.68 -5.75 -11.41
N HIS A 207 -12.54 -6.23 -10.92
CA HIS A 207 -12.38 -6.59 -9.52
C HIS A 207 -12.09 -5.34 -8.67
N VAL A 208 -12.49 -5.38 -7.40
CA VAL A 208 -12.17 -4.32 -6.43
C VAL A 208 -10.92 -4.70 -5.65
N TRP A 209 -9.93 -3.80 -5.66
CA TRP A 209 -8.69 -3.92 -4.89
C TRP A 209 -8.66 -2.83 -3.83
N VAL A 210 -8.22 -3.16 -2.62
CA VAL A 210 -8.18 -2.26 -1.46
C VAL A 210 -6.74 -1.99 -1.08
N ALA A 211 -6.40 -0.71 -0.94
CA ALA A 211 -5.16 -0.22 -0.37
C ALA A 211 -5.47 0.44 0.98
N GLN A 212 -4.80 0.04 2.06
CA GLN A 212 -5.03 0.66 3.35
C GLN A 212 -4.12 1.87 3.53
N VAL A 213 -4.67 3.09 3.42
CA VAL A 213 -3.98 4.37 3.63
C VAL A 213 -4.20 4.82 5.07
N GLY A 214 -3.43 4.25 5.99
CA GLY A 214 -3.69 4.43 7.41
C GLY A 214 -5.06 3.87 7.77
N ARG A 215 -6.00 4.73 8.15
CA ARG A 215 -7.40 4.40 8.48
C ARG A 215 -8.33 4.39 7.27
N VAL A 216 -7.87 4.89 6.13
CA VAL A 216 -8.70 5.08 4.93
C VAL A 216 -8.55 3.87 4.00
N PRO A 217 -9.63 3.16 3.68
CA PRO A 217 -9.64 2.11 2.66
C PRO A 217 -9.82 2.66 1.23
#